data_AF-A0A8H5RHQ8-F1
#
_entry.id   AF-A0A8H5RHQ8-F1
#
_cell.length_a   1.000
_cell.length_b   1.000
_cell.length_c   1.000
_cell.angle_alpha   90.00
_cell.angle_beta   90.00
_cell.angle_gamma   90.00
#
_symmetry.space_group_name_H-M   'P 1'
#
loop_
_entity.id
_entity.type
_entity.pdbx_description
1 polymer ?
#
loop_
_entity_poly.entity_id
_entity_poly.type
_entity_poly.pdbx_seq_one_letter_code
_entity_poly.pdbx_strand_id
1 'polypeptide(L)'
;MAEQALDQIRDIVDGQIDFEGQRLAELLATVLLVISGLISFVVGYILQDIKLAVYLGLGGTALTFLVVVPAWPFYNKHPVKWLPAGPRCVMTSAAPRG
;
A
#
# COMPACT_ATOMS: atom_id res chain seq x y z
N MET A 1 27.72 0.22 3.24
CA MET A 1 26.88 -1.00 3.26
C MET A 1 25.57 -0.81 4.00
N ALA A 2 25.56 -0.31 5.25
CA ALA A 2 24.30 -0.06 5.99
C ALA A 2 23.46 1.08 5.37
N GLU A 3 24.11 2.12 4.86
CA GLU A 3 23.43 3.29 4.26
C GLU A 3 22.68 2.93 2.97
N GLN A 4 23.27 2.10 2.10
CA GLN A 4 22.61 1.58 0.89
C GLN A 4 21.35 0.75 1.19
N ALA A 5 21.38 -0.04 2.26
CA ALA A 5 20.21 -0.80 2.68
C ALA A 5 19.10 0.12 3.21
N LEU A 6 19.47 1.18 3.95
CA LEU A 6 18.51 2.18 4.44
C LEU A 6 17.88 2.96 3.28
N ASP A 7 18.66 3.37 2.28
CA ASP A 7 18.13 4.07 1.10
C ASP A 7 17.21 3.16 0.28
N GLN A 8 17.56 1.88 0.09
CA GLN A 8 16.69 0.93 -0.59
C GLN A 8 15.39 0.65 0.19
N ILE A 9 15.47 0.56 1.53
CA ILE A 9 14.29 0.44 2.39
C ILE A 9 13.45 1.71 2.29
N ARG A 10 14.10 2.88 2.28
CA ARG A 10 13.43 4.17 2.15
C ARG A 10 12.73 4.29 0.81
N ASP A 11 13.31 3.86 -0.29
CA ASP A 11 12.62 3.83 -1.61
C ASP A 11 11.46 2.82 -1.66
N ILE A 12 11.54 1.69 -0.94
CA ILE A 12 10.43 0.74 -0.80
C ILE A 12 9.30 1.31 0.08
N VAL A 13 9.61 2.23 0.99
CA VAL A 13 8.65 2.84 1.93
C VAL A 13 8.09 4.16 1.41
N ASP A 14 8.92 5.03 0.85
CA ASP A 14 8.58 6.33 0.24
C ASP A 14 8.12 6.18 -1.21
N GLY A 15 8.30 5.00 -1.82
CA GLY A 15 7.92 4.71 -3.20
C GLY A 15 6.47 5.11 -3.43
N GLN A 16 6.27 6.23 -4.15
CA GLN A 16 4.94 6.74 -4.45
C GLN A 16 4.07 5.62 -5.00
N ILE A 17 3.11 5.17 -4.20
CA ILE A 17 2.16 4.16 -4.62
C ILE A 17 1.23 4.81 -5.65
N ASP A 18 1.19 4.26 -6.86
CA ASP A 18 0.20 4.64 -7.86
C ASP A 18 -1.21 4.33 -7.33
N PHE A 19 -2.21 5.14 -7.72
CA PHE A 19 -3.61 4.92 -7.33
C PHE A 19 -4.11 3.51 -7.64
N GLU A 20 -3.64 2.92 -8.74
CA GLU A 20 -3.99 1.57 -9.14
C GLU A 20 -3.33 0.51 -8.25
N GLY A 21 -2.07 0.75 -7.85
CA GLY A 21 -1.36 -0.05 -6.85
C GLY A 21 -2.07 -0.04 -5.49
N GLN A 22 -2.54 1.14 -5.05
CA GLN A 22 -3.31 1.27 -3.81
C GLN A 22 -4.61 0.45 -3.86
N ARG A 23 -5.35 0.50 -4.98
CA ARG A 23 -6.59 -0.30 -5.15
C ARG A 23 -6.32 -1.80 -5.12
N LEU A 24 -5.24 -2.25 -5.76
CA LEU A 24 -4.83 -3.66 -5.75
C LEU A 24 -4.43 -4.11 -4.34
N ALA A 25 -3.68 -3.29 -3.62
CA ALA A 25 -3.27 -3.54 -2.24
C ALA A 25 -4.49 -3.68 -1.32
N GLU A 26 -5.50 -2.82 -1.45
CA GLU A 26 -6.75 -2.88 -0.68
C GLU A 26 -7.58 -4.13 -0.99
N LEU A 27 -7.67 -4.52 -2.27
CA LEU A 27 -8.35 -5.74 -2.69
C LEU A 27 -7.64 -6.97 -2.12
N LEU A 28 -6.31 -7.04 -2.26
CA LEU A 28 -5.50 -8.14 -1.72
C LEU A 28 -5.62 -8.23 -0.21
N ALA A 29 -5.55 -7.12 0.52
CA ALA A 29 -5.74 -7.07 1.96
C ALA A 29 -7.08 -7.68 2.36
N THR A 30 -8.16 -7.23 1.70
CA THR A 30 -9.51 -7.72 1.96
C THR A 30 -9.62 -9.21 1.72
N VAL A 31 -9.18 -9.69 0.55
CA VAL A 31 -9.29 -11.11 0.17
C VAL A 31 -8.45 -11.99 1.10
N LEU A 32 -7.21 -11.61 1.40
CA LEU A 32 -6.32 -12.39 2.26
C LEU A 32 -6.84 -12.46 3.70
N LEU A 33 -7.30 -11.35 4.28
CA LEU A 33 -7.86 -11.35 5.64
C LEU A 33 -9.15 -12.15 5.73
N VAL A 34 -10.04 -12.06 4.73
CA VAL A 34 -11.28 -12.84 4.70
C VAL A 34 -10.97 -14.33 4.61
N ILE A 35 -10.07 -14.74 3.71
CA ILE A 35 -9.67 -16.15 3.58
C ILE A 35 -9.01 -16.64 4.87
N SER A 36 -8.09 -15.86 5.43
CA SER A 36 -7.44 -16.17 6.70
C SER A 36 -8.48 -16.36 7.81
N GLY A 37 -9.40 -15.42 7.99
CA GLY A 37 -10.44 -15.50 9.01
C GLY A 37 -11.34 -16.73 8.84
N LEU A 38 -11.72 -17.05 7.59
CA LEU A 38 -12.51 -18.24 7.30
C LEU A 38 -11.77 -19.52 7.67
N ILE A 39 -10.49 -19.65 7.30
CA ILE A 39 -9.65 -20.82 7.62
C ILE A 39 -9.47 -20.93 9.13
N SER A 40 -9.11 -19.85 9.81
CA SER A 40 -8.94 -19.80 11.26
C SER A 40 -10.20 -20.23 12.00
N PHE A 41 -11.36 -19.75 11.54
CA PHE A 41 -12.64 -20.09 12.14
C PHE A 41 -13.01 -21.57 11.90
N VAL A 42 -12.92 -22.07 10.66
CA VAL A 42 -13.27 -23.46 10.34
C VAL A 42 -12.36 -24.45 11.07
N VAL A 43 -11.04 -24.21 11.06
CA VAL A 43 -10.07 -25.08 11.74
C VAL A 43 -10.27 -25.03 13.25
N GLY A 44 -10.46 -23.83 13.81
CA GLY A 44 -10.76 -23.64 15.24
C GLY A 44 -12.04 -24.35 15.68
N TYR A 45 -13.07 -24.33 14.83
CA TYR A 45 -14.34 -25.00 15.09
C TYR A 45 -14.20 -26.52 15.07
N ILE A 46 -13.50 -27.09 14.07
CA ILE A 46 -13.32 -28.55 13.97
C ILE A 46 -12.49 -29.09 15.14
N LEU A 47 -11.42 -28.38 15.52
CA LEU A 47 -10.52 -28.80 16.59
C LEU A 47 -11.00 -28.40 17.99
N GLN A 48 -12.06 -27.60 18.09
CA GLN A 48 -12.59 -27.04 19.34
C GLN A 48 -11.52 -26.30 20.19
N ASP A 49 -10.49 -25.75 19.54
CA ASP A 49 -9.39 -25.04 20.18
C ASP A 49 -9.33 -23.58 19.71
N ILE A 50 -9.71 -22.68 20.62
CA ILE A 50 -9.72 -21.24 20.36
C ILE A 50 -8.31 -20.64 20.23
N LYS A 51 -7.30 -21.23 20.88
CA LYS A 51 -5.92 -20.74 20.80
C LYS A 51 -5.36 -20.98 19.40
N LEU A 52 -5.59 -22.18 18.85
CA LEU A 52 -5.18 -22.50 17.48
C LEU A 52 -5.87 -21.60 16.45
N ALA A 53 -7.16 -21.32 16.63
CA ALA A 53 -7.90 -20.38 15.77
C ALA A 53 -7.24 -18.99 15.76
N VAL A 54 -6.91 -18.47 16.96
CA VAL A 54 -6.26 -17.16 17.12
C VAL A 54 -4.86 -17.16 16.52
N TYR A 55 -4.04 -18.20 16.74
CA TYR A 55 -2.70 -18.28 16.13
C TYR A 55 -2.75 -18.31 14.61
N LEU A 56 -3.70 -19.04 14.02
CA LEU A 56 -3.91 -19.02 12.57
C LEU A 56 -4.34 -17.64 12.08
N GLY A 57 -5.25 -16.99 12.81
CA GLY A 57 -5.75 -15.66 12.43
C GLY A 57 -4.65 -14.59 12.51
N LEU A 58 -3.84 -14.61 13.56
CA LEU A 58 -2.67 -13.75 13.71
C LEU A 58 -1.62 -14.05 12.64
N GLY A 59 -1.36 -15.32 12.35
CA GLY A 59 -0.42 -15.74 11.30
C GLY A 59 -0.83 -15.23 9.93
N GLY A 60 -2.10 -15.41 9.53
CA GLY A 60 -2.60 -14.92 8.25
C GLY A 60 -2.72 -13.40 8.16
N THR A 61 -3.02 -12.73 9.29
CA THR A 61 -2.98 -11.26 9.37
C THR A 61 -1.56 -10.74 9.20
N ALA A 62 -0.58 -11.34 9.89
CA ALA A 62 0.84 -10.97 9.76
C ALA A 62 1.35 -11.17 8.32
N LEU A 63 0.98 -12.28 7.68
CA LEU A 63 1.26 -12.51 6.26
C LEU A 63 0.63 -11.44 5.37
N THR A 64 -0.60 -11.05 5.64
CA THR A 64 -1.27 -10.00 4.87
C THR A 64 -0.54 -8.66 5.00
N PHE A 65 -0.11 -8.29 6.21
CA PHE A 65 0.70 -7.10 6.42
C PHE A 65 2.01 -7.15 5.63
N LEU A 66 2.71 -8.29 5.60
CA LEU A 66 3.93 -8.43 4.80
C LEU A 66 3.69 -8.29 3.30
N VAL A 67 2.51 -8.67 2.78
CA VAL A 67 2.19 -8.59 1.35
C VAL A 67 1.68 -7.20 0.95
N VAL A 68 0.97 -6.50 1.84
CA VAL A 68 0.27 -5.25 1.53
C VAL A 68 1.05 -4.01 1.95
N VAL A 69 1.79 -4.05 3.07
CA VAL A 69 2.47 -2.87 3.64
C VAL A 69 3.68 -2.41 2.83
N PRO A 70 4.58 -3.30 2.36
CA PRO A 70 5.67 -2.85 1.51
C PRO A 70 5.08 -2.39 0.19
N ALA A 71 5.48 -1.20 -0.29
CA ALA A 71 5.16 -0.76 -1.63
C ALA A 71 6.00 -1.57 -2.63
N TRP A 72 5.66 -2.84 -2.81
CA TRP A 72 6.37 -3.73 -3.70
C TRP A 72 6.46 -3.08 -5.09
N PRO A 73 7.60 -3.23 -5.81
CA PRO A 73 7.78 -2.63 -7.13
C PRO A 73 6.74 -3.12 -8.17
N PHE A 74 5.97 -4.16 -7.84
CA PHE A 74 4.82 -4.61 -8.62
C PHE A 74 3.64 -3.63 -8.59
N TYR A 75 3.44 -2.87 -7.51
CA TYR A 75 2.34 -1.91 -7.36
C TYR A 75 2.59 -0.56 -8.04
N ASN A 76 3.82 -0.29 -8.50
CA ASN A 76 4.24 1.00 -9.09
C ASN A 76 4.64 0.82 -10.57
N LYS A 77 3.69 0.36 -11.39
CA LYS A 77 3.91 0.12 -12.83
C LYS A 77 3.31 1.19 -13.74
N HIS A 78 2.52 2.12 -13.22
CA HIS A 78 1.72 3.03 -14.04
C HIS A 78 1.86 4.48 -13.57
N PRO A 79 3.06 5.10 -13.75
CA PRO A 79 3.33 6.42 -13.20
C PRO A 79 2.30 7.43 -13.69
N VAL A 80 1.61 8.06 -12.74
CA VAL A 80 0.59 9.08 -13.00
C VAL A 80 1.21 10.25 -13.77
N LYS A 81 0.81 10.40 -15.05
CA LYS A 81 1.19 11.57 -15.87
C LYS A 81 0.33 12.76 -15.50
N TRP A 82 0.84 13.61 -14.61
CA TRP A 82 0.19 14.87 -14.27
C TRP A 82 0.13 15.80 -15.48
N LEU A 83 -1.02 16.43 -15.71
CA LEU A 83 -1.12 17.51 -16.68
C LEU A 83 -0.31 18.73 -16.17
N PRO A 84 0.33 19.50 -17.06
CA PRO A 84 1.03 20.72 -16.66
C PRO A 84 0.04 21.65 -15.96
N ALA A 85 0.50 22.26 -14.85
CA ALA A 85 -0.28 23.28 -14.16
C ALA A 85 -0.72 24.33 -15.19
N GLY A 86 -2.03 24.58 -15.25
CA GLY A 86 -2.63 25.48 -16.24
C GLY A 86 -1.91 26.84 -16.27
N PRO A 87 -1.97 27.57 -17.40
CA PRO A 87 -1.21 28.79 -17.59
C PRO A 87 -1.43 29.72 -16.40
N ARG A 88 -0.34 30.00 -15.67
CA ARG A 88 -0.33 31.00 -14.61
C ARG A 88 -0.76 32.30 -15.28
N CYS A 89 -1.92 32.83 -14.91
CA CYS A 89 -2.35 34.15 -15.37
C CYS A 89 -1.37 35.15 -14.77
N VAL A 90 -0.29 35.41 -15.51
CA VAL A 90 0.63 36.51 -15.25
C VAL A 90 -0.14 37.77 -15.56
N MET A 91 -0.84 38.30 -14.56
CA MET A 91 -1.27 39.69 -14.60
C MET A 91 0.00 40.55 -14.56
N THR A 92 0.59 40.77 -15.73
CA THR A 92 1.41 41.94 -16.02
C THR A 92 0.50 43.14 -15.83
N SER A 93 0.42 43.62 -14.59
CA SER A 93 -0.01 44.98 -14.29
C SER A 93 1.08 45.90 -14.83
N ALA A 94 0.96 46.25 -16.11
CA ALA A 94 1.74 47.30 -16.74
C ALA A 94 1.61 48.57 -15.91
N ALA A 95 2.75 49.03 -15.39
CA ALA A 95 2.88 50.34 -14.78
C ALA A 95 2.47 51.42 -15.80
N PRO A 96 1.58 52.37 -15.47
CA PRO A 96 1.46 53.58 -16.25
C PRO A 96 2.69 54.45 -15.96
N ARG A 97 3.53 54.66 -16.97
CA ARG A 97 4.42 55.84 -16.98
C ARG A 97 3.53 57.06 -17.10
N GLY A 98 3.58 57.94 -16.09
CA GLY A 98 3.06 59.29 -16.09
C GLY A 98 4.03 60.17 -15.33
#